data_AF-A0A9X0D0H5-F1
#
_entry.id   AF-A0A9X0D0H5-F1
#
_cell.length_a   1.000
_cell.length_b   1.000
_cell.length_c   1.000
_cell.angle_alpha   90.00
_cell.angle_beta   90.00
_cell.angle_gamma   90.00
#
_symmetry.space_group_name_H-M   'P 1'
#
loop_
_entity.id
_entity.type
_entity.pdbx_description
1 polymer ?
#
loop_
_entity_poly.entity_id
_entity_poly.type
_entity_poly.pdbx_seq_one_letter_code
_entity_poly.pdbx_strand_id
1 'polypeptide(L)'
;MASLLGHLHFWSLRKFKNSTGSDIGTHVYHEKASGAGSTGEEAYCEQRRLWGEDRGVSWTPKNRRPERLRDALKECEEMLQHCKVLDVRWRTLRNIQLLLNNGSLISVLVSSSSGDIEKISIDKSLAGKVPDPVNKAIVTDSFLLFSLMEKAKLCYIHFNKKPSLDLKA
;
A
#
# COMPACT_ATOMS: atom_id res chain seq x y z
N MET A 1 -7.72 7.23 32.68
CA MET A 1 -7.65 6.14 31.68
C MET A 1 -7.93 6.80 30.33
N ALA A 2 -6.92 7.07 29.51
CA ALA A 2 -7.12 7.71 28.22
C ALA A 2 -7.61 6.65 27.22
N SER A 3 -8.89 6.66 26.88
CA SER A 3 -9.45 5.80 25.84
C SER A 3 -9.26 6.50 24.49
N LEU A 4 -8.43 5.94 23.62
CA LEU A 4 -8.47 6.32 22.21
C LEU A 4 -9.79 5.83 21.61
N LEU A 5 -10.49 6.72 20.89
CA LEU A 5 -11.75 6.40 20.22
C LEU A 5 -11.52 5.51 18.99
N GLY A 6 -10.33 5.57 18.40
CA GLY A 6 -9.90 4.75 17.26
C GLY A 6 -8.43 4.94 16.92
N HIS A 7 -7.86 4.00 16.16
CA HIS A 7 -6.46 4.05 15.73
C HIS A 7 -6.38 3.85 14.22
N LEU A 8 -5.74 4.78 13.52
CA LEU A 8 -5.53 4.75 12.07
C LEU A 8 -4.14 4.22 11.76
N HIS A 9 -4.05 3.19 10.93
CA HIS A 9 -2.79 2.66 10.43
C HIS A 9 -2.57 3.15 9.01
N PHE A 10 -1.58 4.01 8.84
CA PHE A 10 -1.12 4.45 7.53
C PHE A 10 0.07 3.60 7.11
N TRP A 11 -0.10 2.86 6.02
CA TRP A 11 1.00 2.14 5.38
C TRP A 11 1.85 3.09 4.55
N SER A 12 2.66 3.90 5.24
CA SER A 12 3.46 4.95 4.65
C SER A 12 4.69 5.19 5.52
N LEU A 13 5.81 5.59 4.92
CA LEU A 13 7.00 6.12 5.60
C LEU A 13 6.93 7.64 5.76
N ARG A 14 5.98 8.29 5.09
CA ARG A 14 5.79 9.74 5.14
C ARG A 14 4.97 10.12 6.34
N LYS A 15 5.48 11.06 7.13
CA LYS A 15 4.73 11.68 8.22
C LYS A 15 3.58 12.49 7.66
N PHE A 16 2.37 12.19 8.10
CA PHE A 16 1.20 13.03 7.86
C PHE A 16 1.16 14.11 8.93
N LYS A 17 0.79 15.35 8.54
CA LYS A 17 0.37 16.34 9.55
C LYS A 17 -0.91 15.80 10.17
N ASN A 18 -0.85 15.44 11.47
CA ASN A 18 -2.04 15.03 12.21
C ASN A 18 -3.04 16.19 12.23
N SER A 19 -3.99 16.18 11.30
CA SER A 19 -5.19 17.02 11.34
C SER A 19 -6.33 16.33 12.10
N THR A 20 -6.17 15.03 12.39
CA THR A 20 -7.05 14.26 13.25
C THR A 20 -6.85 14.71 14.70
N GLY A 21 -7.93 15.14 15.36
CA GLY A 21 -7.90 15.62 16.74
C GLY A 21 -7.33 14.61 17.75
N SER A 22 -7.21 15.03 19.01
CA SER A 22 -6.55 14.27 20.09
C SER A 22 -7.12 12.87 20.36
N ASP A 23 -8.30 12.54 19.83
CA ASP A 23 -9.05 11.32 20.14
C ASP A 23 -8.70 10.13 19.23
N ILE A 24 -7.97 10.38 18.13
CA ILE A 24 -7.57 9.36 17.15
C ILE A 24 -6.05 9.30 17.07
N GLY A 25 -5.50 8.11 17.29
CA GLY A 25 -4.06 7.87 17.16
C GLY A 25 -3.70 7.41 15.76
N THR A 26 -2.50 7.73 15.32
CA THR A 26 -2.05 7.51 13.94
C THR A 26 -0.72 6.76 13.89
N HIS A 27 -0.69 5.56 13.33
CA HIS A 27 0.55 4.80 13.10
C HIS A 27 1.05 5.04 11.68
N VAL A 28 2.35 5.32 11.55
CA VAL A 28 3.09 5.49 10.30
C VAL A 28 4.39 4.71 10.47
N TYR A 29 4.94 4.13 9.41
CA TYR A 29 6.23 3.45 9.49
C TYR A 29 7.38 4.45 9.69
N HIS A 30 8.42 4.00 10.40
CA HIS A 30 9.63 4.80 10.66
C HIS A 30 10.86 4.19 9.98
N GLU A 31 11.75 5.02 9.42
CA GLU A 31 12.96 4.58 8.71
C GLU A 31 14.07 4.05 9.64
N LYS A 32 14.14 4.59 10.85
CA LYS A 32 14.99 4.14 11.96
C LYS A 32 14.11 4.01 13.20
N ALA A 33 14.54 3.18 14.16
CA ALA A 33 14.19 3.41 15.56
C ALA A 33 14.74 4.81 15.90
N SER A 34 13.93 5.83 15.66
CA SER A 34 14.33 7.22 15.83
C SER A 34 14.41 7.50 17.32
N GLY A 35 15.55 7.19 17.92
CA GLY A 35 16.01 7.86 19.12
C GLY A 35 16.75 9.11 18.70
N ALA A 36 16.10 10.27 18.82
CA ALA A 36 16.64 11.64 18.74
C ALA A 36 15.49 12.63 18.48
N GLY A 37 14.61 12.78 19.46
CA GLY A 37 13.64 13.87 19.57
C GLY A 37 13.50 14.18 21.06
N SER A 38 13.29 15.44 21.43
CA SER A 38 13.23 15.93 22.82
C SER A 38 12.61 14.95 23.81
N THR A 39 13.23 14.80 24.98
CA THR A 39 13.08 13.74 25.99
C THR A 39 11.65 13.28 26.34
N GLY A 40 10.63 14.11 26.12
CA GLY A 40 9.21 13.76 26.31
C GLY A 40 8.53 13.09 25.12
N GLU A 41 8.89 13.46 23.87
CA GLU A 41 8.33 12.82 22.66
C GLU A 41 8.89 11.41 22.46
N GLU A 42 10.12 11.17 22.89
CA GLU A 42 10.81 9.89 22.76
C GLU A 42 10.13 8.78 23.60
N ALA A 43 9.80 9.08 24.86
CA ALA A 43 9.10 8.16 25.76
C ALA A 43 7.69 7.81 25.25
N TYR A 44 6.96 8.80 24.73
CA TYR A 44 5.64 8.58 24.13
C TYR A 44 5.75 7.75 22.84
N CYS A 45 6.73 8.02 21.98
CA CYS A 45 6.97 7.23 20.78
C CYS A 45 7.35 5.78 21.10
N GLU A 46 8.15 5.55 22.14
CA GLU A 46 8.53 4.21 22.56
C GLU A 46 7.32 3.41 23.10
N GLN A 47 6.45 4.02 23.89
CA GLN A 47 5.21 3.38 24.34
C GLN A 47 4.30 3.01 23.16
N ARG A 48 4.19 3.87 22.15
CA ARG A 48 3.41 3.58 20.93
C ARG A 48 4.03 2.47 20.09
N ARG A 49 5.36 2.44 20.01
CA ARG A 49 6.12 1.36 19.37
C ARG A 49 5.82 0.03 20.03
N LEU A 50 6.00 -0.06 21.35
CA LEU A 50 5.74 -1.28 22.12
C LEU A 50 4.28 -1.73 22.00
N TRP A 51 3.34 -0.80 22.07
CA TRP A 51 1.91 -1.09 21.92
C TRP A 51 1.56 -1.67 20.54
N GLY A 52 2.18 -1.16 19.48
CA GLY A 52 2.01 -1.65 18.11
C GLY A 52 2.67 -3.01 17.90
N GLU A 53 3.91 -3.17 18.36
CA GLU A 53 4.66 -4.43 18.22
C GLU A 53 4.01 -5.60 18.96
N ASP A 54 3.45 -5.37 20.15
CA ASP A 54 2.67 -6.36 20.91
C ASP A 54 1.43 -6.86 20.13
N ARG A 55 0.92 -6.03 19.21
CA ARG A 55 -0.20 -6.36 18.31
C ARG A 55 0.24 -6.85 16.94
N GLY A 56 1.54 -7.08 16.74
CA GLY A 56 2.09 -7.55 15.47
C GLY A 56 2.12 -6.49 14.37
N VAL A 57 2.12 -5.20 14.73
CA VAL A 57 2.31 -4.08 13.80
C VAL A 57 3.78 -3.66 13.81
N SER A 58 4.39 -3.62 12.63
CA SER A 58 5.80 -3.24 12.51
C SER A 58 5.98 -1.74 12.64
N TRP A 59 6.79 -1.28 13.59
CA TRP A 59 7.19 0.12 13.67
C TRP A 59 8.17 0.51 12.55
N THR A 60 9.09 -0.40 12.25
CA THR A 60 10.09 -0.25 11.20
C THR A 60 9.95 -1.42 10.23
N PRO A 61 9.53 -1.19 8.98
CA PRO A 61 9.34 -2.26 8.01
C PRO A 61 10.69 -2.94 7.75
N LYS A 62 10.69 -4.27 7.86
CA LYS A 62 11.89 -5.10 7.75
C LYS A 62 12.28 -5.25 6.29
N ASN A 63 13.58 -5.10 6.00
CA ASN A 63 14.15 -5.37 4.68
C ASN A 63 14.83 -6.76 4.72
N ARG A 64 14.05 -7.84 4.85
CA ARG A 64 14.60 -9.20 4.91
C ARG A 64 14.53 -9.83 3.53
N ARG A 65 15.67 -10.17 2.94
CA ARG A 65 15.69 -10.91 1.66
C ARG A 65 14.85 -12.19 1.76
N PRO A 66 14.06 -12.53 0.72
CA PRO A 66 14.00 -11.87 -0.59
C PRO A 66 13.09 -10.62 -0.65
N GLU A 67 12.38 -10.30 0.42
CA GLU A 67 11.31 -9.30 0.43
C GLU A 67 11.84 -7.94 0.91
N ARG A 68 12.06 -7.04 -0.06
CA ARG A 68 12.53 -5.67 0.21
C ARG A 68 11.37 -4.73 0.52
N LEU A 69 10.57 -5.07 1.55
CA LEU A 69 9.30 -4.39 1.84
C LEU A 69 9.46 -2.87 1.95
N ARG A 70 10.53 -2.39 2.60
CA ARG A 70 10.79 -0.96 2.74
C ARG A 70 11.02 -0.28 1.39
N ASP A 71 11.82 -0.90 0.53
CA ASP A 71 12.14 -0.33 -0.79
C ASP A 71 10.90 -0.38 -1.69
N ALA A 72 10.15 -1.49 -1.65
CA ALA A 72 8.90 -1.65 -2.39
C ALA A 72 7.81 -0.67 -1.92
N LEU A 73 7.77 -0.35 -0.61
CA LEU A 73 6.86 0.67 -0.08
C LEU A 73 7.24 2.07 -0.58
N LYS A 74 8.53 2.42 -0.59
CA LYS A 74 9.00 3.71 -1.16
C LYS A 74 8.66 3.82 -2.63
N GLU A 75 8.91 2.77 -3.40
CA GLU A 75 8.56 2.71 -4.83
C GLU A 75 7.05 2.84 -5.04
N CYS A 76 6.24 2.14 -4.22
CA CYS A 76 4.77 2.24 -4.25
C CYS A 76 4.30 3.68 -4.00
N GLU A 77 4.84 4.36 -2.98
CA GLU A 77 4.51 5.75 -2.69
C GLU A 77 4.88 6.69 -3.83
N GLU A 78 6.08 6.55 -4.40
CA GLU A 78 6.53 7.35 -5.56
C GLU A 78 5.59 7.16 -6.75
N MET A 79 5.20 5.91 -7.04
CA MET A 79 4.25 5.63 -8.11
C MET A 79 2.87 6.24 -7.84
N LEU A 80 2.38 6.20 -6.60
CA LEU A 80 1.10 6.82 -6.23
C LEU A 80 1.13 8.34 -6.28
N GLN A 81 2.30 8.98 -6.21
CA GLN A 81 2.42 10.43 -6.43
C GLN A 81 2.37 10.81 -7.91
N HIS A 82 2.93 9.99 -8.78
CA HIS A 82 3.07 10.30 -10.21
C HIS A 82 1.97 9.71 -11.08
N CYS A 83 1.26 8.70 -10.58
CA CYS A 83 0.24 7.95 -11.32
C CYS A 83 -1.12 8.07 -10.64
N LYS A 84 -2.18 8.14 -11.44
CA LYS A 84 -3.56 8.08 -10.94
C LYS A 84 -3.94 6.62 -10.69
N VAL A 85 -4.56 6.35 -9.55
CA VAL A 85 -5.18 5.05 -9.26
C VAL A 85 -6.49 4.93 -10.04
N LEU A 86 -6.60 3.91 -10.88
CA LEU A 86 -7.77 3.66 -11.72
C LEU A 86 -8.77 2.69 -11.09
N ASP A 87 -8.27 1.68 -10.38
CA ASP A 87 -9.07 0.65 -9.75
C ASP A 87 -8.39 0.14 -8.47
N VAL A 88 -9.19 -0.19 -7.47
CA VAL A 88 -8.75 -0.75 -6.19
C VAL A 88 -9.69 -1.88 -5.83
N ARG A 89 -9.14 -3.08 -5.61
CA ARG A 89 -9.93 -4.26 -5.28
C ARG A 89 -9.25 -5.15 -4.26
N TRP A 90 -10.05 -5.85 -3.48
CA TRP A 90 -9.59 -6.99 -2.69
C TRP A 90 -9.72 -8.24 -3.55
N ARG A 91 -8.61 -8.92 -3.81
CA ARG A 91 -8.61 -10.23 -4.49
C ARG A 91 -8.91 -11.36 -3.52
N THR A 92 -8.40 -11.23 -2.30
CA THR A 92 -8.67 -12.12 -1.17
C THR A 92 -8.81 -11.26 0.09
N LEU A 93 -9.11 -11.85 1.25
CA LEU A 93 -9.15 -11.13 2.54
C LEU A 93 -7.79 -10.51 2.94
N ARG A 94 -6.70 -10.89 2.26
CA ARG A 94 -5.34 -10.45 2.57
C ARG A 94 -4.62 -9.79 1.41
N ASN A 95 -5.19 -9.81 0.21
CA ASN A 95 -4.52 -9.33 -0.99
C ASN A 95 -5.32 -8.16 -1.57
N ILE A 96 -4.74 -6.97 -1.49
CA ILE A 96 -5.26 -5.75 -2.10
C ILE A 96 -4.50 -5.54 -3.40
N GLN A 97 -5.24 -5.17 -4.45
CA GLN A 97 -4.67 -4.89 -5.74
C GLN A 97 -5.09 -3.50 -6.20
N LEU A 98 -4.11 -2.72 -6.68
CA LEU A 98 -4.29 -1.40 -7.24
C LEU A 98 -3.82 -1.39 -8.68
N LEU A 99 -4.63 -0.84 -9.58
CA LEU A 99 -4.24 -0.58 -10.96
C LEU A 99 -3.98 0.91 -11.15
N LEU A 100 -2.82 1.23 -11.70
CA LEU A 100 -2.42 2.60 -12.02
C LEU A 100 -2.67 2.93 -13.49
N ASN A 101 -2.83 4.21 -13.80
CA ASN A 101 -3.07 4.71 -15.15
C ASN A 101 -1.94 4.43 -16.14
N ASN A 102 -0.71 4.27 -15.65
CA ASN A 102 0.42 3.86 -16.48
C ASN A 102 0.42 2.35 -16.82
N GLY A 103 -0.56 1.57 -16.34
CA GLY A 103 -0.67 0.13 -16.52
C GLY A 103 0.04 -0.72 -15.46
N SER A 104 0.65 -0.10 -14.46
CA SER A 104 1.29 -0.86 -13.37
C SER A 104 0.25 -1.43 -12.41
N LEU A 105 0.49 -2.65 -11.96
CA LEU A 105 -0.36 -3.38 -11.03
C LEU A 105 0.38 -3.60 -9.72
N ILE A 106 -0.11 -2.99 -8.65
CA ILE A 106 0.46 -3.10 -7.31
C ILE A 106 -0.38 -4.09 -6.53
N SER A 107 0.24 -5.12 -5.97
CA SER A 107 -0.43 -6.07 -5.07
C SER A 107 0.21 -5.98 -3.68
N VAL A 108 -0.63 -5.76 -2.67
CA VAL A 108 -0.24 -5.61 -1.26
C VAL A 108 -0.83 -6.79 -0.50
N LEU A 109 0.05 -7.59 0.11
CA LEU A 109 -0.32 -8.67 1.01
C LEU A 109 -0.28 -8.15 2.44
N VAL A 110 -1.40 -8.31 3.15
CA VAL A 110 -1.55 -7.90 4.54
C VAL A 110 -1.65 -9.11 5.47
N SER A 111 -1.18 -8.92 6.69
CA SER A 111 -1.25 -9.93 7.74
C SER A 111 -2.68 -10.13 8.23
N SER A 112 -3.07 -11.39 8.45
CA SER A 112 -4.42 -11.72 8.93
C SER A 112 -4.68 -11.29 10.38
N SER A 113 -3.63 -11.18 11.19
CA SER A 113 -3.75 -10.88 12.62
C SER A 113 -3.75 -9.38 12.89
N SER A 114 -2.84 -8.63 12.27
CA SER A 114 -2.59 -7.22 12.57
C SER A 114 -3.02 -6.25 11.47
N GLY A 115 -3.30 -6.74 10.26
CA GLY A 115 -3.49 -5.91 9.08
C GLY A 115 -2.22 -5.15 8.66
N ASP A 116 -1.05 -5.54 9.16
CA ASP A 116 0.24 -4.96 8.76
C ASP A 116 0.64 -5.45 7.37
N ILE A 117 1.44 -4.67 6.63
CA ILE A 117 1.93 -5.13 5.32
C ILE A 117 3.01 -6.19 5.50
N GLU A 118 2.80 -7.34 4.89
CA GLU A 118 3.81 -8.40 4.80
C GLU A 118 4.64 -8.23 3.53
N LYS A 119 3.98 -7.97 2.39
CA LYS A 119 4.63 -7.93 1.09
C LYS A 119 3.97 -6.94 0.13
N ILE A 120 4.79 -6.28 -0.68
CA ILE A 120 4.35 -5.47 -1.80
C ILE A 120 5.02 -6.02 -3.06
N SER A 121 4.24 -6.31 -4.09
CA SER A 121 4.72 -6.67 -5.41
C SER A 121 4.21 -5.68 -6.45
N ILE A 122 5.12 -5.19 -7.28
CA ILE A 122 4.82 -4.21 -8.33
C ILE A 122 5.07 -4.87 -9.68
N ASP A 123 4.02 -5.09 -10.45
CA ASP A 123 4.10 -5.62 -11.81
C ASP A 123 3.94 -4.48 -12.83
N LYS A 124 5.00 -4.24 -13.61
CA LYS A 124 5.08 -3.23 -14.67
C LYS A 124 4.99 -3.84 -16.07
N SER A 125 4.58 -5.10 -16.21
CA SER A 125 4.55 -5.82 -17.49
C SER A 125 3.62 -5.22 -18.55
N LEU A 126 2.60 -4.47 -18.11
CA LEU A 126 1.68 -3.71 -18.94
C LEU A 126 2.06 -2.23 -19.07
N ALA A 127 3.08 -1.77 -18.32
CA ALA A 127 3.51 -0.38 -18.40
C ALA A 127 4.01 -0.05 -19.80
N GLY A 128 3.50 1.04 -20.39
CA GLY A 128 3.78 1.44 -21.77
C GLY A 128 3.06 0.63 -22.84
N LYS A 129 2.30 -0.42 -22.48
CA LYS A 129 1.42 -1.14 -23.42
C LYS A 129 -0.03 -0.66 -23.35
N VAL A 130 -0.36 0.11 -22.32
CA VAL A 130 -1.69 0.71 -22.16
C VAL A 130 -1.81 1.91 -23.11
N PRO A 131 -2.84 1.96 -23.97
CA PRO A 131 -2.99 3.02 -24.96
C PRO A 131 -3.51 4.32 -24.33
N ASP A 132 -2.97 5.47 -24.76
CA ASP A 132 -3.42 6.86 -24.54
C ASP A 132 -3.86 7.20 -23.09
N PRO A 133 -4.22 8.45 -22.73
CA PRO A 133 -4.70 8.72 -21.37
C PRO A 133 -5.97 7.89 -21.05
N VAL A 134 -5.82 6.96 -20.11
CA VAL A 134 -6.94 6.15 -19.60
C VAL A 134 -7.75 6.97 -18.60
N ASN A 135 -9.07 6.97 -18.79
CA ASN A 135 -9.99 7.59 -17.84
C ASN A 135 -10.32 6.65 -16.67
N LYS A 136 -10.74 5.43 -16.99
CA LYS A 136 -11.15 4.39 -16.03
C LYS A 136 -10.68 3.02 -16.48
N ALA A 137 -10.45 2.13 -15.54
CA ALA A 137 -10.20 0.73 -15.82
C ALA A 137 -10.97 -0.18 -14.88
N ILE A 138 -11.11 -1.45 -15.28
CA ILE A 138 -11.67 -2.52 -14.47
C ILE A 138 -10.71 -3.70 -14.52
N VAL A 139 -10.32 -4.21 -13.35
CA VAL A 139 -9.49 -5.41 -13.23
C VAL A 139 -10.33 -6.60 -12.81
N THR A 140 -10.29 -7.66 -13.61
CA THR A 140 -10.86 -8.98 -13.27
C THR A 140 -9.76 -10.03 -13.23
N ASP A 141 -10.08 -11.26 -12.83
CA ASP A 141 -9.09 -12.35 -12.81
C ASP A 141 -8.76 -12.89 -14.21
N SER A 142 -9.61 -12.61 -15.20
CA SER A 142 -9.49 -13.09 -16.58
C SER A 142 -9.12 -12.00 -17.58
N PHE A 143 -9.46 -10.74 -17.29
CA PHE A 143 -9.23 -9.64 -18.22
C PHE A 143 -9.07 -8.28 -17.52
N LEU A 144 -8.50 -7.34 -18.26
CA LEU A 144 -8.48 -5.91 -18.00
C LEU A 144 -9.28 -5.18 -19.06
N LEU A 145 -10.04 -4.18 -18.63
CA LEU A 145 -10.76 -3.28 -19.53
C LEU A 145 -10.38 -1.85 -19.22
N PHE A 146 -9.94 -1.09 -20.22
CA PHE A 146 -9.61 0.33 -20.11
C PHE A 146 -10.58 1.16 -20.96
N SER A 147 -11.07 2.27 -20.43
CA SER A 147 -11.76 3.30 -21.19
C SER A 147 -10.80 4.44 -21.53
N LEU A 148 -10.72 4.76 -22.82
CA LEU A 148 -9.82 5.79 -23.32
C LEU A 148 -10.49 7.16 -23.25
N MET A 149 -9.74 8.18 -22.85
CA MET A 149 -10.28 9.53 -22.68
C MET A 149 -10.50 10.24 -24.02
N GLU A 150 -9.57 10.07 -24.96
CA GLU A 150 -9.58 10.80 -26.24
C GLU A 150 -10.40 10.11 -27.34
N LYS A 151 -10.63 8.80 -27.20
CA LYS A 151 -11.33 7.98 -28.20
C LYS A 151 -12.47 7.26 -27.50
N ALA A 152 -13.66 7.24 -28.11
CA ALA A 152 -14.79 6.42 -27.67
C ALA A 152 -14.53 4.92 -27.98
N LYS A 153 -13.45 4.39 -27.39
CA LYS A 153 -12.93 3.03 -27.58
C LYS A 153 -12.63 2.42 -26.22
N LEU A 154 -12.82 1.12 -26.15
CA LEU A 154 -12.41 0.31 -25.02
C LEU A 154 -11.20 -0.53 -25.43
N CYS A 155 -10.19 -0.60 -24.57
CA CYS A 155 -9.08 -1.52 -24.73
C CYS A 155 -9.31 -2.72 -23.82
N TYR A 156 -9.38 -3.92 -24.42
CA TYR A 156 -9.58 -5.18 -23.74
C TYR A 156 -8.31 -6.01 -23.78
N ILE A 157 -7.82 -6.45 -22.63
CA ILE A 157 -6.64 -7.31 -22.50
C ILE A 157 -7.07 -8.58 -21.78
N HIS A 158 -6.93 -9.73 -22.44
CA HIS A 158 -7.23 -11.03 -21.85
C HIS A 158 -5.97 -11.70 -21.30
N PHE A 159 -6.06 -12.28 -20.10
CA PHE A 159 -4.98 -13.05 -19.50
C PHE A 159 -5.00 -14.48 -20.04
N ASN A 160 -4.09 -14.83 -20.95
CA ASN A 160 -4.00 -16.19 -21.53
C ASN A 160 -3.59 -17.29 -20.52
N LYS A 161 -3.19 -16.93 -19.32
CA LYS A 161 -2.98 -17.83 -18.17
C LYS A 161 -3.63 -17.19 -16.95
N LYS A 162 -4.30 -17.96 -16.09
CA LYS A 162 -4.68 -17.49 -14.76
C LYS A 162 -3.42 -16.91 -14.11
N PRO A 163 -3.31 -15.59 -13.95
CA PRO A 163 -2.08 -15.04 -13.45
C PRO A 163 -2.02 -15.45 -11.98
N SER A 164 -0.93 -16.14 -11.61
CA SER A 164 -0.63 -16.50 -10.21
C SER A 164 -0.22 -15.23 -9.48
N LEU A 165 -1.16 -14.29 -9.37
CA LEU A 165 -1.03 -13.02 -8.64
C LEU A 165 -1.28 -13.21 -7.15
N ASP A 166 -1.56 -14.44 -6.72
CA ASP A 166 -1.56 -14.77 -5.31
C ASP A 166 -0.11 -14.78 -4.87
N LEU A 167 0.25 -13.70 -4.17
CA LEU A 167 1.40 -13.70 -3.28
C LEU A 167 1.17 -14.86 -2.32
N LYS A 168 1.82 -15.99 -2.60
CA LYS A 168 1.85 -17.14 -1.69
C LYS A 168 2.47 -16.65 -0.39
N ALA A 169 1.77 -16.90 0.72
CA ALA A 169 2.25 -16.67 2.08
C ALA A 169 3.55 -17.45 2.35
#